data_AF-A0A351ZZ18-F1
#
_entry.id   AF-A0A351ZZ18-F1
#
_cell.length_a   1.000
_cell.length_b   1.000
_cell.length_c   1.000
_cell.angle_alpha   90.00
_cell.angle_beta   90.00
_cell.angle_gamma   90.00
#
_symmetry.space_group_name_H-M   'P 1'
#
loop_
_entity.id
_entity.type
_entity.pdbx_description
1 polymer ?
#
loop_
_entity_poly.entity_id
_entity_poly.type
_entity_poly.pdbx_seq_one_letter_code
_entity_poly.pdbx_strand_id
1 'polypeptide(L)'
;MSTVQSTSLTAYPLFRRGKVRDVYDLGDRLLMVATDRISAFDVVMTEGIPDKGALLTAISLYWFEHLGHVIPNHLLSTDVSTLPGLTDAERAMLAGRSMIVRKTRPLPVECVVRGYLAGSGWKEYQTAQTVCGIHLPAGYGESSRLTTPIFTPATKAEEGHDENIPFERAADVLGSDVAERVR
;
A
#
# COMPACT_ATOMS: atom_id res chain seq x y z
N MET A 1 -22.26 15.05 0.95
CA MET A 1 -22.01 13.66 0.49
C MET A 1 -21.68 12.83 1.70
N SER A 2 -22.26 11.63 1.86
CA SER A 2 -21.96 10.75 3.00
C SER A 2 -20.62 10.04 2.78
N THR A 3 -19.86 9.83 3.84
CA THR A 3 -18.58 9.11 3.80
C THR A 3 -18.80 7.63 4.12
N VAL A 4 -18.06 6.74 3.47
CA VAL A 4 -18.01 5.32 3.85
C VAL A 4 -16.85 5.15 4.82
N GLN A 5 -17.13 5.28 6.11
CA GLN A 5 -16.12 5.14 7.16
C GLN A 5 -15.84 3.71 7.56
N SER A 6 -16.82 2.81 7.45
CA SER A 6 -16.65 1.38 7.67
C SER A 6 -17.67 0.62 6.84
N THR A 7 -17.38 -0.65 6.60
CA THR A 7 -18.30 -1.58 5.94
C THR A 7 -18.60 -2.74 6.87
N SER A 8 -19.78 -3.34 6.72
CA SER A 8 -20.19 -4.52 7.46
C SER A 8 -21.03 -5.42 6.55
N LEU A 9 -20.35 -6.24 5.75
CA LEU A 9 -21.00 -7.20 4.85
C LEU A 9 -21.36 -8.47 5.62
N THR A 10 -22.62 -8.88 5.59
CA THR A 10 -23.08 -10.11 6.27
C THR A 10 -22.78 -11.37 5.46
N ALA A 11 -22.74 -11.24 4.13
CA ALA A 11 -22.51 -12.35 3.21
C ALA A 11 -21.07 -12.89 3.24
N TYR A 12 -20.11 -12.08 3.71
CA TYR A 12 -18.68 -12.42 3.69
C TYR A 12 -18.02 -12.12 5.03
N PRO A 13 -17.19 -13.04 5.56
CA PRO A 13 -16.49 -12.79 6.80
C PRO A 13 -15.44 -11.68 6.63
N LEU A 14 -15.35 -10.79 7.62
CA LEU A 14 -14.31 -9.78 7.70
C LEU A 14 -12.96 -10.47 7.92
N PHE A 15 -12.05 -10.33 6.98
CA PHE A 15 -10.70 -10.89 7.05
C PHE A 15 -9.76 -9.99 7.85
N ARG A 16 -9.77 -8.68 7.55
CA ARG A 16 -8.94 -7.69 8.26
C ARG A 16 -9.50 -6.29 8.05
N ARG A 17 -9.42 -5.45 9.08
CA ARG A 17 -9.60 -4.00 8.97
C ARG A 17 -8.27 -3.30 9.18
N GLY A 18 -7.77 -2.63 8.15
CA GLY A 18 -6.62 -1.74 8.24
C GLY A 18 -7.03 -0.30 8.48
N LYS A 19 -6.05 0.61 8.51
CA LYS A 19 -6.27 2.05 8.70
C LYS A 19 -7.30 2.62 7.71
N VAL A 20 -7.22 2.23 6.42
CA VAL A 20 -8.04 2.79 5.33
C VAL A 20 -8.74 1.76 4.44
N ARG A 21 -8.62 0.46 4.75
CA ARG A 21 -9.27 -0.60 3.98
C ARG A 21 -9.97 -1.59 4.90
N ASP A 22 -11.13 -2.04 4.46
CA ASP A 22 -11.81 -3.22 5.00
C ASP A 22 -11.63 -4.36 3.99
N VAL A 23 -11.22 -5.54 4.46
CA VAL A 23 -10.93 -6.69 3.60
C VAL A 23 -11.80 -7.86 4.03
N TYR A 24 -12.50 -8.47 3.08
CA TYR A 24 -13.36 -9.62 3.30
C TYR A 24 -12.82 -10.86 2.59
N ASP A 25 -13.04 -12.02 3.20
CA ASP A 25 -12.66 -13.30 2.62
C ASP A 25 -13.78 -13.84 1.73
N LEU A 26 -13.48 -14.09 0.45
CA LEU A 26 -14.40 -14.69 -0.52
C LEU A 26 -14.13 -16.19 -0.73
N GLY A 27 -13.26 -16.81 0.09
CA GLY A 27 -12.81 -18.19 -0.03
C GLY A 27 -11.45 -18.30 -0.72
N ASP A 28 -11.43 -18.31 -2.04
CA ASP A 28 -10.20 -18.41 -2.87
C ASP A 28 -9.55 -17.04 -3.16
N ARG A 29 -10.30 -15.96 -2.94
CA ARG A 29 -9.94 -14.58 -3.26
C ARG A 29 -10.34 -13.63 -2.11
N LEU A 30 -9.94 -12.37 -2.20
CA LEU A 30 -10.29 -11.34 -1.23
C LEU A 30 -11.09 -10.23 -1.91
N LEU A 31 -12.03 -9.63 -1.17
CA LEU A 31 -12.63 -8.34 -1.51
C LEU A 31 -11.94 -7.26 -0.69
N MET A 32 -11.23 -6.35 -1.35
CA MET A 32 -10.61 -5.19 -0.72
C MET A 32 -11.47 -3.95 -0.98
N VAL A 33 -11.94 -3.31 0.09
CA VAL A 33 -12.76 -2.10 0.04
C VAL A 33 -11.95 -0.92 0.58
N ALA A 34 -11.68 0.07 -0.25
CA ALA A 34 -11.07 1.33 0.17
C ALA A 34 -12.12 2.24 0.80
N THR A 35 -11.93 2.56 2.08
CA THR A 35 -12.85 3.45 2.80
C THR A 35 -12.42 4.91 2.67
N ASP A 36 -13.31 5.80 3.11
CA ASP A 36 -13.07 7.24 3.14
C ASP A 36 -12.26 7.67 4.38
N ARG A 37 -11.86 6.71 5.23
CA ARG A 37 -10.96 6.96 6.36
C ARG A 37 -9.61 7.46 5.87
N ILE A 38 -9.00 8.34 6.65
CA ILE A 38 -7.63 8.84 6.46
C ILE A 38 -6.85 8.69 7.77
N SER A 39 -5.55 8.47 7.67
CA SER A 39 -4.66 8.38 8.82
C SER A 39 -3.43 9.26 8.62
N ALA A 40 -2.96 9.86 9.71
CA ALA A 40 -1.68 10.55 9.78
C ALA A 40 -1.01 10.20 11.11
N PHE A 41 0.33 10.05 11.11
CA PHE A 41 1.11 9.65 12.29
C PHE A 41 0.52 8.41 12.99
N ASP A 42 0.11 7.42 12.19
CA ASP A 42 -0.51 6.15 12.62
C ASP A 42 -1.85 6.25 13.37
N VAL A 43 -2.45 7.45 13.42
CA VAL A 43 -3.78 7.67 13.97
C VAL A 43 -4.79 7.82 12.84
N VAL A 44 -5.89 7.05 12.90
CA VAL A 44 -7.03 7.21 12.00
C VAL A 44 -7.88 8.39 12.48
N MET A 45 -8.15 9.33 11.59
CA MET A 45 -8.94 10.52 11.90
C MET A 45 -10.43 10.17 12.08
N THR A 46 -11.13 10.95 12.90
CA THR A 46 -12.57 10.80 13.14
C THR A 46 -13.39 11.02 11.88
N GLU A 47 -13.05 12.04 11.09
CA GLU A 47 -13.78 12.39 9.88
C GLU A 47 -13.18 11.71 8.63
N GLY A 48 -14.06 11.28 7.74
CA GLY A 48 -13.68 10.73 6.43
C GLY A 48 -13.56 11.83 5.38
N ILE A 49 -12.83 11.55 4.30
CA ILE A 49 -12.81 12.40 3.11
C ILE A 49 -13.75 11.77 2.07
N PRO A 50 -14.88 12.41 1.72
CA PRO A 50 -15.82 11.89 0.74
C PRO A 50 -15.12 11.45 -0.55
N ASP A 51 -15.50 10.28 -1.06
CA ASP A 51 -15.01 9.67 -2.30
C ASP A 51 -13.50 9.36 -2.36
N LYS A 52 -12.75 9.58 -1.27
CA LYS A 52 -11.33 9.21 -1.20
C LYS A 52 -11.12 7.74 -1.53
N GLY A 53 -11.96 6.84 -1.00
CA GLY A 53 -11.86 5.40 -1.26
C GLY A 53 -12.00 5.07 -2.76
N ALA A 54 -12.96 5.71 -3.43
CA ALA A 54 -13.19 5.53 -4.86
C ALA A 54 -12.04 6.11 -5.70
N LEU A 55 -11.57 7.31 -5.36
CA LEU A 55 -10.45 7.97 -6.05
C LEU A 55 -9.16 7.14 -5.95
N LEU A 56 -8.81 6.66 -4.76
CA LEU A 56 -7.59 5.84 -4.57
C LEU A 56 -7.69 4.48 -5.25
N THR A 57 -8.90 3.92 -5.35
CA THR A 57 -9.16 2.71 -6.13
C THR A 57 -8.91 3.00 -7.62
N ALA A 58 -9.47 4.07 -8.18
CA ALA A 58 -9.25 4.46 -9.57
C ALA A 58 -7.76 4.70 -9.89
N ILE A 59 -7.02 5.38 -9.01
CA ILE A 59 -5.57 5.57 -9.16
C ILE A 59 -4.83 4.22 -9.17
N SER A 60 -5.22 3.28 -8.30
CA SER A 60 -4.61 1.95 -8.26
C SER A 60 -4.86 1.18 -9.56
N LEU A 61 -6.09 1.22 -10.09
CA LEU A 61 -6.45 0.57 -11.35
C LEU A 61 -5.64 1.12 -12.53
N TYR A 62 -5.48 2.45 -12.61
CA TYR A 62 -4.63 3.09 -13.62
C TYR A 62 -3.20 2.55 -13.57
N TRP A 63 -2.59 2.46 -12.37
CA TRP A 63 -1.22 1.95 -12.25
C TRP A 63 -1.10 0.45 -12.51
N PHE A 64 -2.09 -0.36 -12.13
CA PHE A 64 -2.12 -1.79 -12.45
C PHE A 64 -2.18 -2.04 -13.95
N GLU A 65 -2.97 -1.24 -14.68
CA GLU A 65 -3.02 -1.31 -16.14
C GLU A 65 -1.70 -0.82 -16.75
N HIS A 66 -1.25 0.37 -16.35
CA HIS A 66 -0.04 1.00 -16.91
C HIS A 66 1.21 0.13 -16.74
N LEU A 67 1.37 -0.53 -15.59
CA LEU A 67 2.51 -1.38 -15.26
C LEU A 67 2.25 -2.88 -15.49
N GLY A 68 1.11 -3.26 -16.06
CA GLY A 68 0.75 -4.66 -16.28
C GLY A 68 1.74 -5.41 -17.20
N HIS A 69 2.42 -4.68 -18.09
CA HIS A 69 3.48 -5.22 -18.95
C HIS A 69 4.84 -5.37 -18.22
N VAL A 70 5.01 -4.73 -17.07
CA VAL A 70 6.23 -4.76 -16.25
C VAL A 70 6.17 -5.89 -15.22
N ILE A 71 5.05 -5.98 -14.49
CA ILE A 71 4.89 -6.96 -13.41
C ILE A 71 3.41 -7.38 -13.27
N PRO A 72 3.13 -8.68 -13.05
CA PRO A 72 1.77 -9.11 -12.74
C PRO A 72 1.31 -8.51 -11.40
N ASN A 73 0.01 -8.23 -11.31
CA ASN A 73 -0.62 -7.74 -10.09
C ASN A 73 -1.74 -8.71 -9.63
N HIS A 74 -2.28 -8.46 -8.44
CA HIS A 74 -3.27 -9.33 -7.83
C HIS A 74 -4.73 -9.08 -8.23
N LEU A 75 -5.02 -8.06 -9.06
CA LEU A 75 -6.38 -7.69 -9.42
C LEU A 75 -7.04 -8.78 -10.28
N LEU A 76 -8.28 -9.15 -9.94
CA LEU A 76 -9.09 -10.08 -10.72
C LEU A 76 -10.31 -9.40 -11.34
N SER A 77 -10.96 -8.51 -10.60
CA SER A 77 -12.13 -7.76 -11.06
C SER A 77 -12.44 -6.60 -10.11
N THR A 78 -13.20 -5.61 -10.58
CA THR A 78 -13.83 -4.56 -9.76
C THR A 78 -15.36 -4.68 -9.75
N ASP A 79 -15.90 -5.65 -10.50
CA ASP A 79 -17.34 -5.83 -10.64
C ASP A 79 -17.92 -6.61 -9.45
N VAL A 80 -18.39 -5.84 -8.47
CA VAL A 80 -19.06 -6.36 -7.29
C VAL A 80 -20.47 -6.90 -7.58
N SER A 81 -21.04 -6.67 -8.77
CA SER A 81 -22.34 -7.27 -9.14
C SER A 81 -22.25 -8.80 -9.25
N THR A 82 -21.05 -9.32 -9.54
CA THR A 82 -20.77 -10.76 -9.59
C THR A 82 -20.77 -11.47 -8.24
N LEU A 83 -20.79 -10.71 -7.13
CA LEU A 83 -20.73 -11.26 -5.77
C LEU A 83 -22.15 -11.59 -5.26
N PRO A 84 -22.47 -12.87 -4.94
CA PRO A 84 -23.78 -13.25 -4.42
C PRO A 84 -23.98 -12.79 -2.97
N GLY A 85 -25.24 -12.65 -2.54
CA GLY A 85 -25.58 -12.37 -1.14
C GLY A 85 -25.46 -10.90 -0.71
N LEU A 86 -24.93 -10.02 -1.56
CA LEU A 86 -24.97 -8.56 -1.33
C LEU A 86 -26.33 -7.98 -1.71
N THR A 87 -26.84 -7.12 -0.84
CA THR A 87 -28.00 -6.24 -1.09
C THR A 87 -27.64 -5.13 -2.10
N ASP A 88 -28.65 -4.50 -2.70
CA ASP A 88 -28.45 -3.39 -3.63
C ASP A 88 -27.77 -2.18 -2.96
N ALA A 89 -28.08 -1.93 -1.70
CA ALA A 89 -27.45 -0.86 -0.92
C ALA A 89 -25.95 -1.13 -0.69
N GLU A 90 -25.57 -2.37 -0.37
CA GLU A 90 -24.16 -2.76 -0.25
C GLU A 90 -23.44 -2.65 -1.59
N ARG A 91 -24.06 -3.10 -2.70
CA ARG A 91 -23.46 -2.95 -4.05
C ARG A 91 -23.23 -1.49 -4.39
N ALA A 92 -24.19 -0.62 -4.12
CA ALA A 92 -24.06 0.82 -4.35
C ALA A 92 -22.93 1.43 -3.51
N MET A 93 -22.80 1.03 -2.24
CA MET A 93 -21.71 1.48 -1.36
C MET A 93 -20.33 1.01 -1.86
N LEU A 94 -20.24 -0.22 -2.35
CA LEU A 94 -18.98 -0.86 -2.77
C LEU A 94 -18.50 -0.42 -4.16
N ALA A 95 -19.41 0.08 -5.01
CA ALA A 95 -19.12 0.49 -6.38
C ALA A 95 -17.99 1.52 -6.44
N GLY A 96 -17.04 1.32 -7.37
CA GLY A 96 -15.91 2.21 -7.60
C GLY A 96 -14.82 2.22 -6.53
N ARG A 97 -15.04 1.60 -5.36
CA ARG A 97 -14.09 1.58 -4.23
C ARG A 97 -13.64 0.18 -3.81
N SER A 98 -13.95 -0.83 -4.63
CA SER A 98 -13.73 -2.23 -4.32
C SER A 98 -12.92 -2.95 -5.39
N MET A 99 -12.06 -3.87 -4.96
CA MET A 99 -11.28 -4.75 -5.82
C MET A 99 -11.41 -6.18 -5.33
N ILE A 100 -11.75 -7.09 -6.24
CA ILE A 100 -11.63 -8.53 -6.04
C ILE A 100 -10.22 -8.93 -6.44
N VAL A 101 -9.46 -9.49 -5.51
CA VAL A 101 -8.03 -9.75 -5.70
C VAL A 101 -7.66 -11.19 -5.33
N ARG A 102 -6.59 -11.71 -5.95
CA ARG A 102 -6.00 -12.99 -5.58
C ARG A 102 -5.43 -12.93 -4.17
N LYS A 103 -5.63 -13.98 -3.37
CA LYS A 103 -4.90 -14.16 -2.11
C LYS A 103 -3.40 -14.33 -2.41
N THR A 104 -2.57 -13.48 -1.82
CA THR A 104 -1.12 -13.54 -1.94
C THR A 104 -0.48 -13.65 -0.56
N ARG A 105 0.80 -14.05 -0.53
CA ARG A 105 1.65 -13.93 0.66
C ARG A 105 2.51 -12.67 0.49
N PRO A 106 2.18 -11.55 1.16
CA PRO A 106 2.98 -10.32 1.05
C PRO A 106 4.41 -10.56 1.49
N LEU A 107 5.36 -9.84 0.89
CA LEU A 107 6.73 -9.82 1.38
C LEU A 107 6.75 -9.10 2.76
N PRO A 108 7.52 -9.61 3.74
CA PRO A 108 7.63 -9.01 5.07
C PRO A 108 8.54 -7.76 5.12
N VAL A 109 8.63 -7.01 4.02
CA VAL A 109 9.34 -5.72 3.93
C VAL A 109 8.52 -4.73 3.12
N GLU A 110 8.68 -3.44 3.40
CA GLU A 110 8.16 -2.38 2.54
C GLU A 110 9.18 -2.07 1.44
N CYS A 111 8.72 -2.14 0.18
CA CYS A 111 9.55 -1.97 -1.01
C CYS A 111 9.51 -0.50 -1.47
N VAL A 112 10.28 0.37 -0.80
CA VAL A 112 10.27 1.81 -1.06
C VAL A 112 11.33 2.15 -2.10
N VAL A 113 10.96 2.92 -3.13
CA VAL A 113 11.88 3.51 -4.11
C VAL A 113 11.87 5.02 -3.95
N ARG A 114 13.05 5.64 -3.91
CA ARG A 114 13.21 7.10 -3.77
C ARG A 114 13.86 7.68 -5.01
N GLY A 115 13.14 8.56 -5.71
CA GLY A 115 13.72 9.43 -6.75
C GLY A 115 14.11 10.83 -6.25
N TYR A 116 13.62 11.20 -5.06
CA TYR A 116 13.86 12.48 -4.41
C TYR A 116 14.16 12.26 -2.93
N LEU A 117 15.01 13.11 -2.36
CA LEU A 117 15.45 13.01 -0.98
C LEU A 117 14.51 13.80 -0.05
N ALA A 118 13.59 13.08 0.58
CA ALA A 118 12.60 13.66 1.50
C ALA A 118 12.29 12.71 2.68
N GLY A 119 11.64 13.24 3.71
CA GLY A 119 11.19 12.47 4.88
C GLY A 119 12.34 11.77 5.61
N SER A 120 12.15 10.51 5.99
CA SER A 120 13.15 9.74 6.75
C SER A 120 14.51 9.63 6.05
N GLY A 121 14.53 9.56 4.71
CA GLY A 121 15.78 9.55 3.95
C GLY A 121 16.55 10.86 4.04
N TRP A 122 15.86 12.01 4.01
CA TRP A 122 16.50 13.31 4.20
C TRP A 122 17.10 13.44 5.61
N LYS A 123 16.37 13.01 6.63
CA LYS A 123 16.81 13.05 8.04
C LYS A 123 18.09 12.22 8.27
N GLU A 124 18.18 11.04 7.68
CA GLU A 124 19.40 10.20 7.74
C GLU A 124 20.57 10.87 7.00
N TYR A 125 20.33 11.33 5.78
CA TYR A 125 21.36 11.97 4.96
C TYR A 125 21.97 13.21 5.63
N GLN A 126 21.18 14.03 6.32
CA GLN A 126 21.69 15.18 7.08
C GLN A 126 22.70 14.81 8.16
N THR A 127 22.60 13.59 8.71
CA THR A 127 23.43 13.14 9.83
C THR A 127 24.62 12.30 9.36
N ALA A 128 24.39 11.39 8.40
CA ALA A 128 25.36 10.37 8.00
C ALA A 128 25.71 10.39 6.51
N GLN A 129 25.08 11.25 5.71
CA GLN A 129 25.16 11.25 4.24
C GLN A 129 24.80 9.89 3.61
N THR A 130 23.98 9.11 4.32
CA THR A 130 23.45 7.82 3.86
C THR A 130 21.92 7.83 3.79
N VAL A 131 21.37 6.89 3.04
CA VAL A 131 19.97 6.49 3.12
C VAL A 131 19.90 4.96 3.11
N CYS A 132 19.41 4.36 4.20
CA CYS A 132 19.41 2.89 4.36
C CYS A 132 20.80 2.27 4.15
N GLY A 133 21.85 2.92 4.63
CA GLY A 133 23.25 2.50 4.45
C GLY A 133 23.87 2.84 3.09
N ILE A 134 23.10 3.31 2.12
CA ILE A 134 23.59 3.73 0.80
C ILE A 134 24.20 5.12 0.92
N HIS A 135 25.50 5.25 0.66
CA HIS A 135 26.18 6.55 0.67
C HIS A 135 25.75 7.40 -0.53
N LEU A 136 25.38 8.66 -0.27
CA LEU A 136 24.99 9.61 -1.30
C LEU A 136 26.06 10.72 -1.45
N PRO A 137 26.26 11.25 -2.67
CA PRO A 137 27.09 12.43 -2.87
C PRO A 137 26.70 13.60 -1.96
N ALA A 138 27.69 14.37 -1.53
CA ALA A 138 27.45 15.62 -0.82
C ALA A 138 26.72 16.66 -1.70
N GLY A 139 26.11 17.67 -1.07
CA GLY A 139 25.51 18.81 -1.76
C GLY A 139 24.02 18.68 -2.06
N TYR A 140 23.37 17.54 -1.75
CA TYR A 140 21.91 17.49 -1.77
C TYR A 140 21.29 18.33 -0.65
N GLY A 141 20.25 19.09 -0.99
CA GLY A 141 19.32 19.71 -0.06
C GLY A 141 18.01 18.92 0.07
N GLU A 142 17.12 19.39 0.94
CA GLU A 142 15.79 18.80 1.09
C GLU A 142 15.02 18.81 -0.24
N SER A 143 14.34 17.70 -0.55
CA SER A 143 13.61 17.49 -1.81
C SER A 143 14.48 17.50 -3.07
N SER A 144 15.80 17.34 -2.95
CA SER A 144 16.67 17.20 -4.12
C SER A 144 16.35 15.94 -4.91
N ARG A 145 16.38 16.03 -6.24
CA ARG A 145 16.31 14.87 -7.13
C ARG A 145 17.61 14.06 -7.03
N LEU A 146 17.49 12.75 -6.82
CA LEU A 146 18.64 11.85 -6.84
C LEU A 146 19.07 11.57 -8.27
N THR A 147 20.38 11.35 -8.47
CA THR A 147 20.96 10.99 -9.78
C THR A 147 20.35 9.71 -10.34
N THR A 148 20.11 8.73 -9.47
CA THR A 148 19.40 7.48 -9.80
C THR A 148 18.40 7.17 -8.68
N PRO A 149 17.22 6.61 -9.00
CA PRO A 149 16.33 6.11 -7.97
C PRO A 149 17.02 5.01 -7.15
N ILE A 150 16.83 5.04 -5.83
CA ILE A 150 17.41 4.04 -4.92
C ILE A 150 16.31 3.22 -4.25
N PHE A 151 16.55 1.93 -4.07
CA PHE A 151 15.71 1.03 -3.28
C PHE A 151 16.09 1.13 -1.81
N THR A 152 15.13 1.50 -0.96
CA THR A 152 15.35 1.80 0.47
C THR A 152 14.36 1.00 1.31
N PRO A 153 14.61 -0.29 1.55
CA PRO A 153 13.63 -1.15 2.21
C PRO A 153 13.39 -0.70 3.65
N ALA A 154 12.19 -1.02 4.16
CA ALA A 154 11.87 -0.86 5.58
C ALA A 154 11.26 -2.15 6.13
N THR A 155 11.41 -2.39 7.43
CA THR A 155 10.67 -3.47 8.11
C THR A 155 9.18 -3.19 8.05
N LYS A 156 8.36 -4.23 7.91
CA LYS A 156 6.92 -4.13 8.06
C LYS A 156 6.54 -4.34 9.53
N ALA A 157 6.37 -3.27 10.30
CA ALA A 157 6.01 -3.39 11.70
C ALA A 157 4.50 -3.70 11.85
N GLU A 158 4.13 -4.63 12.74
CA GLU A 158 2.72 -4.88 13.07
C GLU A 158 2.15 -3.76 13.96
N GLU A 159 3.01 -3.15 14.79
CA GLU A 159 2.72 -2.02 15.66
C GLU A 159 3.91 -1.04 15.66
N GLY A 160 3.65 0.27 15.72
CA GLY A 160 4.70 1.30 15.64
C GLY A 160 4.99 1.77 14.22
N HIS A 161 6.18 2.34 14.02
CA HIS A 161 6.63 2.87 12.72
C HIS A 161 7.51 1.87 11.98
N ASP A 162 7.39 1.82 10.65
CA ASP A 162 8.31 1.07 9.82
C ASP A 162 9.72 1.65 9.92
N GLU A 163 10.71 0.79 10.19
CA GLU A 163 12.11 1.20 10.31
C GLU A 163 12.85 0.96 8.99
N ASN A 164 13.52 1.99 8.49
CA ASN A 164 14.43 1.88 7.35
C ASN A 164 15.54 0.85 7.67
N ILE A 165 15.77 -0.10 6.78
CA ILE A 165 16.81 -1.12 6.94
C ILE A 165 17.78 -1.13 5.75
N PRO A 166 19.06 -1.49 5.97
CA PRO A 166 19.98 -1.76 4.87
C PRO A 166 19.49 -2.90 3.98
N PHE A 167 19.94 -2.92 2.72
CA PHE A 167 19.58 -3.96 1.76
C PHE A 167 19.97 -5.36 2.26
N GLU A 168 21.12 -5.48 2.91
CA GLU A 168 21.63 -6.72 3.49
C GLU A 168 20.62 -7.30 4.50
N ARG A 169 20.01 -6.44 5.31
CA ARG A 169 18.99 -6.88 6.27
C ARG A 169 17.70 -7.32 5.59
N ALA A 170 17.31 -6.66 4.50
CA ALA A 170 16.18 -7.12 3.69
C ALA A 170 16.49 -8.49 3.03
N ALA A 171 17.73 -8.71 2.59
CA ALA A 171 18.18 -9.99 2.04
C ALA A 171 18.16 -11.12 3.06
N ASP A 172 18.52 -10.87 4.32
CA ASP A 172 18.39 -11.86 5.41
C ASP A 172 16.93 -12.31 5.59
N VAL A 173 15.99 -11.37 5.48
CA VAL A 173 14.56 -11.61 5.73
C VAL A 173 13.88 -12.31 4.53
N LEU A 174 14.22 -11.91 3.31
CA LEU A 174 13.58 -12.41 2.09
C LEU A 174 14.29 -13.62 1.47
N GLY A 175 15.56 -13.83 1.81
CA GLY A 175 16.50 -14.60 1.01
C GLY A 175 17.07 -13.77 -0.14
N SER A 176 18.36 -13.97 -0.43
CA SER A 176 19.13 -13.16 -1.38
C SER A 176 18.49 -13.09 -2.77
N ASP A 177 18.06 -14.24 -3.32
CA ASP A 177 17.46 -14.29 -4.66
C ASP A 177 16.18 -13.46 -4.78
N VAL A 178 15.35 -13.44 -3.73
CA VAL A 178 14.11 -12.66 -3.71
C VAL A 178 14.42 -11.18 -3.50
N ALA A 179 15.35 -10.85 -2.61
CA ALA A 179 15.74 -9.47 -2.37
C ALA A 179 16.34 -8.80 -3.62
N GLU A 180 17.19 -9.51 -4.35
CA GLU A 180 17.77 -9.03 -5.61
C GLU A 180 16.74 -8.82 -6.71
N ARG A 181 15.69 -9.66 -6.78
CA ARG A 181 14.61 -9.48 -7.76
C ARG A 181 13.66 -8.33 -7.43
N VAL A 182 13.57 -7.98 -6.15
CA VAL A 182 12.69 -6.91 -5.67
C VAL A 182 13.36 -5.53 -5.79
N ARG A 183 14.68 -5.48 -5.66
CA ARG A 183 15.50 -4.28 -5.84
C ARG A 183 15.53 -3.83 -7.31
#